data_AF-A0A316R989-F1
#
_entry.id   AF-A0A316R989-F1
#
_cell.length_a   1.000
_cell.length_b   1.000
_cell.length_c   1.000
_cell.angle_alpha   90.00
_cell.angle_beta   90.00
_cell.angle_gamma   90.00
#
_symmetry.space_group_name_H-M   'P 1'
#
loop_
_entity.id
_entity.type
_entity.pdbx_description
1 polymer ?
#
loop_
_entity_poly.entity_id
_entity_poly.type
_entity_poly.pdbx_seq_one_letter_code
_entity_poly.pdbx_strand_id
1 'polypeptide(L)'
;MLLLPFAAGYAQSEDTEHEPVYFYVNSKSNNDLSEGVWRGNGSNNDPCHRSVPIYFTYISKSKKVRAWFMHIDYNTYELSKIRPVRWDDTMEIRTEPASFLDNNYIIDLDELFESMSKEEIWDYTDELYNKKIYFIDKNPEYGQINQQTVKLIQVKLSSNNRPGGLIVKEGGMK
;
A
#
# COMPACT_ATOMS: atom_id res chain seq x y z
N MET A 1 -19.29 -28.74 -32.16
CA MET A 1 -19.18 -27.28 -32.03
C MET A 1 -20.01 -26.85 -30.83
N LEU A 2 -19.35 -26.56 -29.71
CA LEU A 2 -19.77 -25.62 -28.65
C LEU A 2 -18.62 -25.55 -27.64
N LEU A 3 -17.67 -24.66 -27.95
CA LEU A 3 -16.64 -24.21 -27.01
C LEU A 3 -17.33 -23.28 -26.02
N LEU A 4 -17.37 -23.66 -24.75
CA LEU A 4 -17.68 -22.74 -23.66
C LEU A 4 -16.54 -21.69 -23.62
N PRO A 5 -16.83 -20.39 -23.46
CA PRO A 5 -15.79 -19.40 -23.29
C PRO A 5 -15.07 -19.74 -21.98
N PHE A 6 -13.77 -19.98 -22.10
CA PHE A 6 -12.86 -20.00 -20.98
C PHE A 6 -13.15 -18.75 -20.13
N ALA A 7 -13.55 -18.96 -18.88
CA ALA A 7 -13.34 -17.95 -17.86
C ALA A 7 -11.86 -17.60 -17.94
N ALA A 8 -11.54 -16.42 -18.45
CA ALA A 8 -10.21 -15.86 -18.40
C ALA A 8 -9.91 -15.64 -16.92
N GLY A 9 -9.45 -16.71 -16.28
CA GLY A 9 -8.74 -16.62 -15.03
C GLY A 9 -7.55 -15.72 -15.31
N TYR A 10 -7.63 -14.48 -14.87
CA TYR A 10 -6.45 -13.78 -14.40
C TYR A 10 -6.00 -14.56 -13.16
N ALA A 11 -5.40 -15.72 -13.38
CA ALA A 11 -4.36 -16.17 -12.49
C ALA A 11 -3.38 -15.00 -12.46
N GLN A 12 -3.21 -14.37 -11.30
CA GLN A 12 -2.06 -13.49 -11.08
C GLN A 12 -0.86 -14.29 -11.58
N SER A 13 -0.32 -13.95 -12.76
CA SER A 13 1.10 -14.12 -12.95
C SER A 13 1.70 -13.39 -11.76
N GLU A 14 2.42 -14.10 -10.89
CA GLU A 14 3.24 -13.45 -9.88
C GLU A 14 3.95 -12.29 -10.59
N ASP A 15 3.73 -11.08 -10.09
CA ASP A 15 4.43 -9.91 -10.59
C ASP A 15 5.89 -10.05 -10.15
N THR A 16 6.65 -10.85 -10.92
CA THR A 16 8.07 -11.11 -10.72
C THR A 16 8.92 -9.95 -11.22
N GLU A 17 8.33 -8.96 -11.90
CA GLU A 17 9.03 -7.78 -12.41
C GLU A 17 9.19 -6.68 -11.35
N HIS A 18 8.37 -6.70 -10.30
CA HIS A 18 8.41 -5.70 -9.23
C HIS A 18 8.63 -6.35 -7.87
N GLU A 19 9.90 -6.49 -7.47
CA GLU A 19 10.23 -6.91 -6.10
C GLU A 19 9.48 -6.02 -5.09
N PRO A 20 8.76 -6.63 -4.13
CA PRO A 20 7.95 -5.88 -3.19
C PRO A 20 8.81 -5.11 -2.20
N VAL A 21 8.39 -3.89 -1.90
CA VAL A 21 9.01 -3.07 -0.84
C VAL A 21 8.25 -3.27 0.45
N TYR A 22 8.97 -3.62 1.52
CA TYR A 22 8.40 -3.83 2.84
C TYR A 22 8.73 -2.66 3.76
N PHE A 23 7.70 -2.09 4.39
CA PHE A 23 7.87 -1.04 5.38
C PHE A 23 7.34 -1.46 6.74
N TYR A 24 8.11 -1.16 7.79
CA TYR A 24 7.53 -0.94 9.10
C TYR A 24 6.88 0.44 9.15
N VAL A 25 5.68 0.49 9.70
CA VAL A 25 5.01 1.73 10.09
C VAL A 25 4.57 1.60 11.53
N ASN A 26 4.54 2.71 12.29
CA ASN A 26 3.95 2.72 13.62
C ASN A 26 2.74 3.66 13.62
N SER A 27 1.62 3.16 13.11
CA SER A 27 0.51 4.04 12.77
C SER A 27 -0.29 4.49 14.00
N LYS A 28 -0.79 5.72 13.97
CA LYS A 28 -1.71 6.28 14.97
C LYS A 28 -3.15 6.19 14.50
N SER A 29 -4.11 6.07 15.42
CA SER A 29 -5.54 5.91 15.13
C SER A 29 -6.29 7.25 14.95
N ASN A 30 -6.63 7.62 13.71
CA ASN A 30 -7.41 8.78 13.19
C ASN A 30 -7.81 10.07 13.98
N ASN A 31 -7.33 10.35 15.18
CA ASN A 31 -7.85 11.45 16.02
C ASN A 31 -6.92 12.66 16.18
N ASP A 32 -5.69 12.67 15.63
CA ASP A 32 -4.74 13.79 15.84
C ASP A 32 -3.88 14.24 14.64
N LEU A 33 -3.91 13.72 13.40
CA LEU A 33 -3.08 14.23 12.25
C LEU A 33 -1.69 14.85 12.60
N SER A 34 -0.97 14.32 13.59
CA SER A 34 0.33 14.81 14.09
C SER A 34 1.47 14.12 13.34
N GLU A 35 2.72 14.49 13.63
CA GLU A 35 3.90 13.92 12.95
C GLU A 35 3.86 12.38 12.93
N GLY A 36 4.23 11.77 11.80
CA GLY A 36 4.31 10.33 11.59
C GLY A 36 3.16 9.75 10.75
N VAL A 37 2.98 8.43 10.85
CA VAL A 37 1.96 7.68 10.09
C VAL A 37 0.62 7.61 10.82
N TRP A 38 -0.45 7.90 10.10
CA TRP A 38 -1.84 7.73 10.51
C TRP A 38 -2.47 6.55 9.79
N ARG A 39 -3.37 5.84 10.47
CA ARG A 39 -4.19 4.79 9.90
C ARG A 39 -5.67 5.04 10.17
N GLY A 40 -6.46 4.84 9.14
CA GLY A 40 -7.90 4.92 9.16
C GLY A 40 -8.55 3.86 8.30
N ASN A 41 -9.82 3.54 8.60
CA ASN A 41 -10.62 2.67 7.76
C ASN A 41 -11.60 3.50 6.93
N GLY A 42 -11.87 3.05 5.72
CA GLY A 42 -12.94 3.58 4.87
C GLY A 42 -14.32 3.06 5.25
N SER A 43 -15.29 3.36 4.40
CA SER A 43 -16.63 2.78 4.50
C SER A 43 -16.73 1.46 3.72
N ASN A 44 -17.55 0.54 4.20
CA ASN A 44 -17.82 -0.75 3.57
C ASN A 44 -19.11 -0.75 2.72
N ASN A 45 -19.65 0.42 2.39
CA ASN A 45 -20.94 0.55 1.70
C ASN A 45 -20.83 0.57 0.17
N ASP A 46 -19.61 0.55 -0.37
CA ASP A 46 -19.38 0.53 -1.81
C ASP A 46 -19.40 -0.93 -2.33
N PRO A 47 -20.32 -1.30 -3.24
CA PRO A 47 -20.36 -2.64 -3.81
C PRO A 47 -19.10 -3.01 -4.61
N CYS A 48 -18.29 -2.02 -4.98
CA CYS A 48 -17.00 -2.24 -5.63
C CYS A 48 -15.93 -2.70 -4.65
N HIS A 49 -16.11 -2.66 -3.33
CA HIS A 49 -15.10 -3.12 -2.36
C HIS A 49 -15.45 -4.51 -1.80
N ARG A 50 -14.49 -5.45 -1.83
CA ARG A 50 -14.62 -6.77 -1.19
C ARG A 50 -14.36 -6.72 0.31
N SER A 51 -13.53 -5.79 0.74
CA SER A 51 -13.13 -5.58 2.12
C SER A 51 -13.13 -4.10 2.47
N VAL A 52 -13.05 -3.78 3.76
CA VAL A 52 -12.99 -2.38 4.21
C VAL A 52 -11.66 -1.77 3.75
N PRO A 53 -11.67 -0.67 2.98
CA PRO A 53 -10.45 0.04 2.62
C PRO A 53 -9.66 0.46 3.85
N ILE A 54 -8.33 0.39 3.78
CA ILE A 54 -7.43 0.91 4.82
C ILE A 54 -6.63 2.05 4.22
N TYR A 55 -6.64 3.19 4.88
CA TYR A 55 -5.89 4.37 4.48
C TYR A 55 -4.75 4.60 5.45
N PHE A 56 -3.57 4.87 4.91
CA PHE A 56 -2.43 5.35 5.66
C PHE A 56 -2.04 6.74 5.18
N THR A 57 -1.71 7.64 6.10
CA THR A 57 -1.22 8.97 5.76
C THR A 57 0.04 9.25 6.54
N TYR A 58 1.18 9.38 5.85
CA TYR A 58 2.36 9.96 6.45
C TYR A 58 2.22 11.48 6.49
N ILE A 59 2.51 12.09 7.63
CA ILE A 59 2.47 13.53 7.84
C ILE A 59 3.78 13.97 8.49
N SER A 60 4.48 14.90 7.84
CA SER A 60 5.47 15.72 8.51
C SER A 60 5.07 17.20 8.51
N LYS A 61 4.70 17.77 9.67
CA LYS A 61 4.31 19.18 9.77
C LYS A 61 5.54 20.08 9.70
N SER A 62 6.62 19.67 10.38
CA SER A 62 7.92 20.36 10.37
C SER A 62 8.47 20.52 8.94
N LYS A 63 8.40 19.46 8.13
CA LYS A 63 8.85 19.46 6.72
C LYS A 63 7.75 19.90 5.74
N LYS A 64 6.49 20.03 6.19
CA LYS A 64 5.32 20.32 5.35
C LYS A 64 5.09 19.29 4.24
N VAL A 65 5.29 18.00 4.55
CA VAL A 65 5.10 16.87 3.64
C VAL A 65 3.91 16.01 4.07
N ARG A 66 3.17 15.50 3.08
CA ARG A 66 2.20 14.43 3.24
C ARG A 66 2.28 13.44 2.10
N ALA A 67 2.11 12.16 2.42
CA ALA A 67 1.95 11.08 1.45
C ALA A 67 0.79 10.18 1.87
N TRP A 68 -0.04 9.80 0.90
CA TRP A 68 -1.26 9.02 1.12
C TRP A 68 -1.10 7.65 0.48
N PHE A 69 -1.26 6.62 1.30
CA PHE A 69 -1.26 5.23 0.87
C PHE A 69 -2.62 4.61 1.14
N MET A 70 -2.99 3.64 0.32
CA MET A 70 -4.27 2.97 0.44
C MET A 70 -4.14 1.47 0.17
N HIS A 71 -4.91 0.69 0.91
CA HIS A 71 -5.25 -0.69 0.61
C HIS A 71 -6.72 -0.72 0.17
N ILE A 72 -6.96 -1.18 -1.06
CA ILE A 72 -8.31 -1.50 -1.54
C ILE A 72 -8.28 -2.84 -2.27
N ASP A 73 -9.08 -3.79 -1.78
CA ASP A 73 -9.43 -5.00 -2.52
C ASP A 73 -10.80 -4.80 -3.18
N TYR A 74 -10.79 -4.62 -4.50
CA TYR A 74 -12.01 -4.39 -5.26
C TYR A 74 -12.69 -5.71 -5.65
N ASN A 75 -14.02 -5.66 -5.68
CA ASN A 75 -14.83 -6.61 -6.42
C ASN A 75 -14.69 -6.34 -7.92
N THR A 76 -13.77 -7.06 -8.56
CA THR A 76 -13.44 -6.86 -9.98
C THR A 76 -14.65 -7.03 -10.91
N TYR A 77 -15.64 -7.84 -10.55
CA TYR A 77 -16.87 -7.97 -11.33
C TYR A 77 -17.67 -6.65 -11.34
N GLU A 78 -17.91 -6.06 -10.16
CA GLU A 78 -18.61 -4.77 -10.05
C GLU A 78 -17.79 -3.63 -10.65
N LEU A 79 -16.48 -3.61 -10.38
CA LEU A 79 -15.57 -2.59 -10.88
C LEU A 79 -15.47 -2.58 -12.41
N SER A 80 -15.48 -3.77 -13.05
CA SER A 80 -15.40 -3.91 -14.51
C SER A 80 -16.54 -3.23 -15.27
N LYS A 81 -17.67 -2.98 -14.60
CA LYS A 81 -18.82 -2.27 -15.18
C LYS A 81 -18.58 -0.76 -15.30
N ILE A 82 -17.58 -0.23 -14.59
CA ILE A 82 -17.26 1.20 -14.49
C ILE A 82 -15.99 1.53 -15.27
N ARG A 83 -14.95 0.68 -15.16
CA ARG A 83 -13.68 0.84 -15.87
C ARG A 83 -12.96 -0.49 -16.08
N PRO A 84 -11.97 -0.56 -16.98
CA PRO A 84 -11.07 -1.72 -17.05
C PRO A 84 -10.41 -2.03 -15.71
N VAL A 85 -10.33 -3.33 -15.40
CA VAL A 85 -9.63 -3.85 -14.21
C VAL A 85 -8.12 -3.73 -14.41
N ARG A 86 -7.43 -3.33 -13.36
CA ARG A 86 -5.98 -3.12 -13.28
C ARG A 86 -5.36 -4.14 -12.33
N TRP A 87 -4.05 -4.32 -12.43
CA TRP A 87 -3.31 -5.29 -11.61
C TRP A 87 -3.38 -4.97 -10.11
N ASP A 88 -3.51 -3.69 -9.76
CA ASP A 88 -3.57 -3.17 -8.39
C ASP A 88 -5.02 -3.05 -7.85
N ASP A 89 -5.99 -3.68 -8.52
CA ASP A 89 -7.38 -3.68 -8.07
C ASP A 89 -7.69 -4.81 -7.08
N THR A 90 -6.85 -5.84 -6.99
CA THR A 90 -7.01 -6.96 -6.04
C THR A 90 -5.84 -7.00 -5.07
N MET A 91 -5.78 -6.01 -4.19
CA MET A 91 -4.72 -5.90 -3.19
C MET A 91 -4.94 -6.90 -2.06
N GLU A 92 -3.86 -7.49 -1.55
CA GLU A 92 -3.96 -8.56 -0.55
C GLU A 92 -3.56 -8.13 0.86
N ILE A 93 -4.14 -8.82 1.85
CA ILE A 93 -3.60 -8.87 3.21
C ILE A 93 -3.22 -10.31 3.49
N ARG A 94 -1.91 -10.58 3.62
CA ARG A 94 -1.39 -11.92 3.85
C ARG A 94 -0.81 -12.08 5.25
N THR A 95 -0.81 -13.31 5.74
CA THR A 95 -0.22 -13.65 7.03
C THR A 95 0.96 -14.58 6.78
N GLU A 96 2.13 -14.19 7.26
CA GLU A 96 3.39 -14.90 7.11
C GLU A 96 3.89 -15.38 8.48
N PRO A 97 4.79 -16.38 8.54
CA PRO A 97 5.50 -16.72 9.78
C PRO A 97 6.30 -15.54 10.31
N ALA A 98 6.47 -15.43 11.64
CA ALA A 98 7.26 -14.34 12.24
C ALA A 98 8.70 -14.27 11.71
N SER A 99 9.29 -15.41 11.31
CA SER A 99 10.61 -15.47 10.66
C SER A 99 10.68 -14.72 9.34
N PHE A 100 9.55 -14.32 8.75
CA PHE A 100 9.52 -13.42 7.60
C PHE A 100 10.30 -12.13 7.87
N LEU A 101 10.19 -11.60 9.10
CA LEU A 101 10.86 -10.36 9.51
C LEU A 101 12.39 -10.47 9.48
N ASP A 102 12.93 -11.65 9.77
CA ASP A 102 14.38 -11.91 9.79
C ASP A 102 14.95 -12.20 8.39
N ASN A 103 14.09 -12.63 7.47
CA ASN A 103 14.48 -13.10 6.13
C ASN A 103 14.27 -12.06 5.03
N ASN A 104 13.70 -10.90 5.34
CA ASN A 104 13.40 -9.85 4.36
C ASN A 104 13.99 -8.52 4.81
N TYR A 105 14.43 -7.72 3.85
CA TYR A 105 14.82 -6.34 4.12
C TYR A 105 13.56 -5.48 4.30
N ILE A 106 13.39 -4.95 5.51
CA ILE A 106 12.23 -4.14 5.88
C ILE A 106 12.71 -2.76 6.30
N ILE A 107 12.15 -1.73 5.69
CA ILE A 107 12.52 -0.33 5.90
C ILE A 107 11.62 0.26 6.97
N ASP A 108 12.18 0.92 7.99
CA ASP A 108 11.36 1.75 8.88
C ASP A 108 11.02 3.06 8.18
N LEU A 109 9.73 3.27 7.87
CA LEU A 109 9.30 4.43 7.09
C LEU A 109 9.48 5.75 7.85
N ASP A 110 9.23 5.74 9.16
CA ASP A 110 9.35 6.95 9.98
C ASP A 110 10.83 7.34 10.12
N GLU A 111 11.73 6.38 10.38
CA GLU A 111 13.18 6.64 10.46
C GLU A 111 13.76 7.08 9.10
N LEU A 112 13.36 6.42 8.00
CA LEU A 112 13.79 6.80 6.65
C LEU A 112 13.43 8.26 6.37
N PHE A 113 12.17 8.62 6.55
CA PHE A 113 11.68 9.96 6.24
C PHE A 113 12.14 11.00 7.26
N GLU A 114 12.52 10.64 8.49
CA GLU A 114 13.15 11.55 9.44
C GLU A 114 14.50 12.07 8.93
N SER A 115 15.28 11.22 8.26
CA SER A 115 16.59 11.59 7.70
C SER A 115 16.53 12.42 6.40
N MET A 116 15.40 12.37 5.69
CA MET A 116 15.23 13.01 4.38
C MET A 116 14.70 14.44 4.47
N SER A 117 15.08 15.29 3.50
CA SER A 117 14.42 16.56 3.22
C SER A 117 13.02 16.36 2.64
N LYS A 118 12.26 17.45 2.54
CA LYS A 118 10.91 17.43 1.94
C LYS A 118 10.94 16.97 0.49
N GLU A 119 11.89 17.48 -0.28
CA GLU A 119 12.09 17.18 -1.69
C GLU A 119 12.46 15.69 -1.89
N GLU A 120 13.34 15.16 -1.05
CA GLU A 120 13.72 13.73 -1.06
C GLU A 120 12.55 12.82 -0.71
N ILE A 121 11.70 13.18 0.26
CA ILE A 121 10.50 12.38 0.56
C ILE A 121 9.54 12.37 -0.64
N TRP A 122 9.37 13.50 -1.32
CA TRP A 122 8.54 13.53 -2.52
C TRP A 122 9.14 12.67 -3.64
N ASP A 123 10.43 12.78 -3.92
CA ASP A 123 11.09 11.96 -4.94
C ASP A 123 11.01 10.47 -4.60
N TYR A 124 11.26 10.11 -3.34
CA TYR A 124 11.17 8.73 -2.89
C TYR A 124 9.75 8.18 -3.01
N THR A 125 8.73 8.94 -2.60
CA THR A 125 7.34 8.50 -2.73
C THR A 125 6.92 8.40 -4.20
N ASP A 126 7.32 9.34 -5.06
CA ASP A 126 7.03 9.25 -6.50
C ASP A 126 7.55 7.93 -7.11
N GLU A 127 8.70 7.42 -6.65
CA GLU A 127 9.27 6.13 -7.08
C GLU A 127 8.47 4.91 -6.61
N LEU A 128 7.65 5.06 -5.57
CA LEU A 128 6.77 4.00 -5.06
C LEU A 128 5.47 3.84 -5.85
N TYR A 129 5.08 4.78 -6.72
CA TYR A 129 3.75 4.83 -7.33
C TYR A 129 3.33 3.54 -8.07
N ASN A 130 4.26 2.90 -8.78
CA ASN A 130 4.02 1.64 -9.51
C ASN A 130 4.70 0.43 -8.86
N LYS A 131 5.01 0.50 -7.56
CA LYS A 131 5.64 -0.61 -6.84
C LYS A 131 4.62 -1.38 -6.01
N LYS A 132 4.84 -2.69 -5.86
CA LYS A 132 4.14 -3.51 -4.89
C LYS A 132 4.70 -3.19 -3.50
N ILE A 133 3.89 -2.60 -2.62
CA ILE A 133 4.31 -2.18 -1.29
C ILE A 133 3.55 -2.97 -0.24
N TYR A 134 4.21 -3.37 0.84
CA TYR A 134 3.54 -3.92 2.01
C TYR A 134 3.89 -3.13 3.26
N PHE A 135 2.87 -2.80 4.04
CA PHE A 135 3.02 -2.24 5.37
C PHE A 135 2.87 -3.32 6.44
N ILE A 136 3.77 -3.26 7.41
CA ILE A 136 3.78 -4.02 8.65
C ILE A 136 3.57 -3.00 9.77
N ASP A 137 2.35 -2.95 10.30
CA ASP A 137 1.99 -1.96 11.31
C ASP A 137 2.40 -2.44 12.71
N LYS A 138 3.42 -1.80 13.27
CA LYS A 138 3.98 -2.08 14.59
C LYS A 138 3.07 -1.64 15.73
N ASN A 139 2.02 -0.84 15.47
CA ASN A 139 1.11 -0.45 16.54
C ASN A 139 0.39 -1.71 17.10
N PRO A 140 0.57 -2.03 18.40
CA PRO A 140 0.03 -3.24 19.01
C PRO A 140 -1.50 -3.31 19.00
N GLU A 141 -2.20 -2.17 18.92
CA GLU A 141 -3.67 -2.12 18.85
C GLU A 141 -4.23 -2.87 17.63
N TYR A 142 -3.46 -2.93 16.54
CA TYR A 142 -3.87 -3.62 15.31
C TYR A 142 -3.42 -5.08 15.24
N GLY A 143 -2.64 -5.56 16.21
CA GLY A 143 -2.23 -6.97 16.35
C GLY A 143 -1.60 -7.57 15.10
N GLN A 144 -0.86 -6.78 14.30
CA GLN A 144 -0.26 -7.26 13.05
C GLN A 144 0.98 -8.13 13.28
N ILE A 145 1.64 -8.00 14.43
CA ILE A 145 2.85 -8.74 14.78
C ILE A 145 2.60 -9.51 16.08
N ASN A 146 2.91 -10.80 16.08
CA ASN A 146 2.99 -11.61 17.29
C ASN A 146 4.16 -12.61 17.16
N GLN A 147 4.35 -13.46 18.17
CA GLN A 147 5.48 -14.41 18.22
C GLN A 147 5.46 -15.48 17.10
N GLN A 148 4.31 -15.72 16.46
CA GLN A 148 4.12 -16.79 15.49
C GLN A 148 3.99 -16.25 14.07
N THR A 149 3.34 -15.09 13.91
CA THR A 149 2.95 -14.57 12.60
C THR A 149 3.12 -13.06 12.49
N VAL A 150 3.35 -12.61 11.27
CA VAL A 150 3.24 -11.21 10.85
C VAL A 150 2.19 -11.06 9.76
N LYS A 151 1.37 -10.01 9.85
CA LYS A 151 0.39 -9.65 8.82
C LYS A 151 0.93 -8.51 7.95
N LEU A 152 0.90 -8.74 6.64
CA LEU A 152 1.39 -7.81 5.62
C LEU A 152 0.19 -7.22 4.89
N ILE A 153 0.05 -5.89 4.93
CA ILE A 153 -1.03 -5.19 4.23
C ILE A 153 -0.45 -4.63 2.94
N GLN A 154 -0.86 -5.15 1.78
CA GLN A 154 -0.48 -4.54 0.51
C GLN A 154 -1.07 -3.14 0.43
N VAL A 155 -0.25 -2.14 0.12
CA VAL A 155 -0.67 -0.76 -0.10
C VAL A 155 -0.13 -0.25 -1.43
N LYS A 156 -0.72 0.85 -1.90
CA LYS A 156 -0.21 1.63 -3.03
C LYS A 156 -0.17 3.09 -2.66
N LEU A 157 0.77 3.83 -3.23
CA LEU A 157 0.75 5.28 -3.12
C LEU A 157 -0.41 5.83 -3.95
N SER A 158 -1.31 6.57 -3.31
CA SER A 158 -2.39 7.28 -3.99
C SER A 158 -1.94 8.66 -4.47
N SER A 159 -1.19 9.39 -3.65
CA SER A 159 -0.70 10.75 -3.94
C SER A 159 0.29 11.21 -2.87
N ASN A 160 0.98 12.30 -3.15
CA ASN A 160 1.70 13.11 -2.16
C ASN A 160 1.35 14.60 -2.37
N ASN A 161 1.78 15.48 -1.46
CA ASN A 161 1.48 16.91 -1.52
C ASN A 161 2.49 17.74 -2.32
N ARG A 162 3.25 17.12 -3.24
CA ARG A 162 4.17 17.82 -4.15
C ARG A 162 3.39 18.85 -5.00
N PRO A 163 3.87 20.11 -5.11
CA PRO A 163 3.30 21.05 -6.06
C PRO A 163 3.39 20.52 -7.49
N GLY A 164 2.28 20.49 -8.21
CA GLY A 164 2.20 19.86 -9.55
C GLY A 164 1.81 18.38 -9.54
N GLY A 165 1.69 17.77 -8.36
CA GLY A 165 1.26 16.37 -8.20
C GLY A 165 2.41 15.37 -8.28
N LEU A 166 2.04 14.09 -8.30
CA LEU A 166 2.98 12.96 -8.43
C LEU A 166 3.73 13.03 -9.76
N ILE A 167 5.05 12.84 -9.72
CA ILE A 167 5.85 12.65 -10.94
C ILE A 167 5.96 11.16 -11.23
N VAL A 168 5.07 10.64 -12.08
CA VAL A 168 5.12 9.25 -12.52
C VAL A 168 6.17 9.14 -13.63
N LYS A 169 7.34 8.58 -13.32
CA LYS A 169 8.35 8.25 -14.33
C LYS A 169 7.84 7.06 -15.15
N GLU A 170 7.54 7.26 -16.44
CA GLU A 170 7.27 6.15 -17.37
C GLU A 170 8.56 5.35 -17.56
N GLY A 171 8.51 4.05 -17.24
CA GLY A 171 9.67 3.15 -17.30
C GLY A 171 10.25 2.90 -15.92
N GLY A 172 9.77 1.84 -15.26
CA GLY A 172 10.52 1.22 -14.17
C GLY A 172 11.95 0.95 -14.62
N MET A 173 12.92 1.21 -13.75
CA MET A 173 14.31 0.89 -14.03
C MET A 173 14.43 -0.60 -14.40
N LYS A 174 15.14 -0.85 -15.50
CA LYS A 174 15.66 -2.18 -15.87
C LYS A 174 16.57 -2.75 -14.79
#